data_AF-A0A2V6WT09-F1
#
_entry.id   AF-A0A2V6WT09-F1
#
_cell.length_a   1.000
_cell.length_b   1.000
_cell.length_c   1.000
_cell.angle_alpha   90.00
_cell.angle_beta   90.00
_cell.angle_gamma   90.00
#
_symmetry.space_group_name_H-M   'P 1'
#
loop_
_entity.id
_entity.type
_entity.pdbx_description
1 polymer ?
#
loop_
_entity_poly.entity_id
_entity_poly.type
_entity_poly.pdbx_seq_one_letter_code
_entity_poly.pdbx_strand_id
1 'polypeptide(L)'
;MARAVQRLDPVKLLLAQAVVGAVLFVIVSSLVEPAATRWTVGLGVSVAYQGVLISGFNFVVNLSLLRRYRPSALSAFFLTQPIFGVVAAALVAGDPLSADLLVACAAVAVGIGLTSR
;
A
#
# COMPACT_ATOMS: atom_id res chain seq x y z
N MET A 1 -23.38 6.58 -11.69
CA MET A 1 -22.03 6.14 -12.11
C MET A 1 -21.53 4.86 -11.39
N ALA A 2 -22.37 4.14 -10.63
CA ALA A 2 -21.94 2.95 -9.85
C ALA A 2 -22.05 1.59 -10.59
N ARG A 3 -22.64 1.54 -11.80
CA ARG A 3 -22.88 0.30 -12.55
C ARG A 3 -21.94 0.03 -13.72
N ALA A 4 -21.19 1.04 -14.20
CA ALA A 4 -20.30 0.87 -15.35
C ALA A 4 -18.99 0.12 -15.03
N VAL A 5 -18.59 0.09 -13.75
CA VAL A 5 -17.34 -0.55 -13.28
C VAL A 5 -17.51 -2.05 -13.00
N GLN A 6 -18.74 -2.58 -12.99
CA GLN A 6 -19.00 -4.01 -12.80
C GLN A 6 -18.54 -4.91 -13.98
N ARG A 7 -18.08 -4.33 -15.10
CA ARG A 7 -17.62 -5.09 -16.28
C ARG A 7 -16.11 -5.00 -16.56
N LEU A 8 -15.37 -4.18 -15.81
CA LEU A 8 -13.92 -4.18 -15.90
C LEU A 8 -13.41 -5.13 -14.82
N ASP A 9 -12.82 -6.25 -15.26
CA ASP A 9 -12.10 -7.15 -14.36
C ASP A 9 -11.16 -6.30 -13.49
N PRO A 10 -11.32 -6.29 -12.16
CA PRO A 10 -10.46 -5.51 -11.25
C PRO A 10 -8.97 -5.77 -11.50
N VAL A 11 -8.66 -6.99 -11.95
CA VAL A 11 -7.34 -7.43 -12.42
C VAL A 11 -6.81 -6.55 -13.55
N LYS A 12 -7.62 -6.25 -14.57
CA LYS A 12 -7.20 -5.43 -15.72
C LYS A 12 -6.95 -3.98 -15.32
N LEU A 13 -7.77 -3.44 -14.43
CA LEU A 13 -7.61 -2.08 -13.93
C LEU A 13 -6.32 -1.94 -13.12
N LEU A 14 -6.03 -2.90 -12.24
CA LEU A 14 -4.81 -2.91 -11.44
C LEU A 14 -3.55 -3.17 -12.26
N LEU A 15 -3.61 -4.06 -13.26
CA LEU A 15 -2.51 -4.24 -14.20
C LEU A 15 -2.26 -2.95 -14.99
N ALA A 16 -3.31 -2.27 -15.45
CA ALA A 16 -3.16 -0.98 -16.12
C ALA A 16 -2.53 0.07 -15.20
N GLN A 17 -2.98 0.17 -13.93
CA GLN A 17 -2.40 1.09 -12.95
C GLN A 17 -0.94 0.76 -12.62
N ALA A 18 -0.59 -0.53 -12.51
CA ALA A 18 0.77 -0.97 -12.26
C ALA A 18 1.69 -0.65 -13.45
N VAL A 19 1.24 -0.89 -14.69
CA VAL A 19 1.99 -0.56 -15.90
C VAL A 19 2.18 0.94 -16.05
N VAL A 20 1.09 1.71 -15.90
CA VAL A 20 1.16 3.18 -15.97
C VAL A 20 2.06 3.72 -14.86
N GLY A 21 1.91 3.23 -13.63
CA GLY A 21 2.75 3.62 -12.50
C GLY A 21 4.23 3.30 -12.73
N ALA A 22 4.55 2.10 -13.22
CA ALA A 22 5.92 1.69 -13.52
C ALA A 22 6.55 2.58 -14.61
N VAL A 23 5.82 2.84 -15.71
CA VAL A 23 6.30 3.74 -16.77
C VAL A 23 6.56 5.14 -16.24
N LEU A 24 5.64 5.67 -15.43
CA LEU A 24 5.74 7.01 -14.87
C LEU A 24 6.89 7.11 -13.87
N PHE A 25 7.09 6.08 -13.03
CA PHE A 25 8.25 5.99 -12.14
C PHE A 25 9.58 5.92 -12.90
N VAL A 26 9.66 5.19 -14.01
CA VAL A 26 10.86 5.15 -14.86
C VAL A 26 11.17 6.52 -15.46
N ILE A 27 10.14 7.22 -15.96
CA ILE A 27 10.30 8.58 -16.51
C ILE A 27 10.79 9.54 -15.42
N VAL A 28 10.14 9.56 -14.26
CA VAL A 28 10.51 10.45 -13.16
C VAL A 28 11.90 10.12 -12.62
N SER A 29 12.23 8.84 -12.45
CA SER A 29 13.58 8.38 -12.07
C SER A 29 14.63 8.91 -13.03
N SER A 30 14.40 8.82 -14.35
CA SER A 30 15.35 9.34 -15.35
C SER A 30 15.55 10.86 -15.36
N LEU A 31 14.57 11.62 -14.85
CA LEU A 31 14.61 13.08 -14.80
C LEU A 31 15.16 13.62 -13.48
N VAL A 32 15.00 12.88 -12.38
CA VAL A 32 15.26 13.36 -11.01
C VAL A 32 16.52 12.72 -10.41
N GLU A 33 16.88 11.48 -10.76
CA GLU A 33 18.07 10.82 -10.21
C GLU A 33 19.35 11.21 -10.96
N PRO A 34 20.34 11.86 -10.31
CA PRO A 34 21.59 12.28 -10.95
C PRO A 34 22.60 11.15 -11.20
N ALA A 35 22.36 9.97 -10.62
CA ALA A 35 23.28 8.84 -10.64
C ALA A 35 22.64 7.63 -11.31
N ALA A 36 23.41 6.92 -12.15
CA ALA A 36 22.96 5.67 -12.75
C ALA A 36 22.60 4.67 -11.64
N THR A 37 21.33 4.26 -11.59
CA THR A 37 20.84 3.23 -10.66
C THR A 37 21.77 2.03 -10.74
N ARG A 38 22.40 1.69 -9.61
CA ARG A 38 23.35 0.58 -9.54
C ARG A 38 22.57 -0.73 -9.53
N TRP A 39 22.26 -1.23 -10.73
CA TRP A 39 21.56 -2.49 -10.92
C TRP A 39 22.32 -3.62 -10.24
N THR A 40 21.86 -3.99 -9.05
CA THR A 40 22.40 -5.06 -8.25
C THR A 40 21.37 -6.19 -8.23
N VAL A 41 21.81 -7.44 -8.25
CA VAL A 41 20.91 -8.60 -8.19
C VAL A 41 19.96 -8.50 -6.99
N GLY A 42 20.45 -7.98 -5.85
CA GLY A 42 19.63 -7.71 -4.66
C GLY A 42 18.47 -6.75 -4.91
N LEU A 43 18.68 -5.66 -5.66
CA LEU A 43 17.60 -4.72 -6.03
C LEU A 43 16.55 -5.40 -6.91
N GLY A 44 16.98 -6.19 -7.90
CA GLY A 44 16.06 -6.94 -8.75
C GLY A 44 15.21 -7.94 -7.95
N VAL A 45 15.82 -8.66 -7.01
CA VAL A 45 15.12 -9.60 -6.13
C VAL A 45 14.16 -8.86 -5.18
N SER A 46 14.55 -7.73 -4.60
CA SER A 46 13.68 -6.93 -3.72
C SER A 46 12.46 -6.38 -4.47
N VAL A 47 12.65 -5.87 -5.69
CA VAL A 47 11.56 -5.38 -6.54
C VAL A 47 10.64 -6.53 -6.95
N ALA A 48 11.19 -7.68 -7.32
CA ALA A 48 10.41 -8.88 -7.62
C ALA A 48 9.61 -9.37 -6.40
N TYR A 49 10.20 -9.36 -5.21
CA TYR A 49 9.53 -9.72 -3.97
C TYR A 49 8.37 -8.76 -3.64
N GLN A 50 8.59 -7.45 -3.76
CA GLN A 50 7.54 -6.46 -3.54
C GLN A 50 6.41 -6.54 -4.59
N GLY A 51 6.75 -6.70 -5.86
CA GLY A 51 5.79 -6.75 -6.96
C GLY A 51 5.00 -8.06 -7.03
N VAL A 52 5.67 -9.20 -6.90
CA VAL A 52 5.03 -10.51 -7.09
C VAL A 52 4.40 -11.01 -5.79
N LEU A 53 5.19 -11.08 -4.71
CA LEU A 53 4.74 -11.67 -3.46
C LEU A 53 3.89 -10.69 -2.66
N ILE A 54 4.39 -9.48 -2.37
CA ILE A 54 3.65 -8.53 -1.52
C ILE A 54 2.40 -8.00 -2.23
N SER A 55 2.54 -7.43 -3.44
CA SER A 55 1.40 -6.88 -4.18
C SER A 55 0.43 -7.97 -4.65
N GLY A 56 0.94 -9.11 -5.14
CA GLY A 56 0.10 -10.24 -5.53
C GLY A 56 -0.73 -10.80 -4.37
N PHE A 57 -0.12 -11.01 -3.21
CA PHE A 57 -0.83 -11.45 -2.00
C PHE A 57 -1.85 -10.40 -1.54
N ASN A 58 -1.46 -9.12 -1.50
CA ASN A 58 -2.37 -8.03 -1.16
C ASN A 58 -3.60 -8.02 -2.07
N PHE A 59 -3.41 -8.21 -3.38
CA PHE A 59 -4.50 -8.26 -4.34
C PHE A 59 -5.46 -9.43 -4.09
N VAL A 60 -4.94 -10.64 -3.88
CA VAL A 60 -5.75 -11.82 -3.57
C VAL A 60 -6.58 -11.62 -2.30
N VAL A 61 -5.94 -11.10 -1.24
CA VAL A 61 -6.61 -10.79 0.03
C VAL A 61 -7.66 -9.71 -0.18
N ASN A 62 -7.34 -8.65 -0.93
CA ASN A 62 -8.26 -7.55 -1.18
C ASN A 62 -9.49 -8.00 -1.99
N LEU A 63 -9.31 -8.81 -3.04
CA LEU A 63 -10.41 -9.41 -3.79
C LEU A 63 -11.25 -10.33 -2.91
N SER A 64 -10.61 -11.13 -2.06
CA SER A 64 -11.29 -12.02 -1.12
C SER A 64 -12.14 -11.23 -0.11
N LEU A 65 -11.59 -10.15 0.46
CA LEU A 65 -12.33 -9.26 1.37
C LEU A 65 -13.45 -8.52 0.64
N LEU A 66 -13.23 -8.02 -0.58
CA LEU A 66 -14.27 -7.34 -1.40
C LEU A 66 -15.44 -8.27 -1.70
N ARG A 67 -15.16 -9.58 -1.89
CA ARG A 67 -16.20 -10.58 -2.09
C ARG A 67 -16.99 -10.90 -0.82
N ARG A 68 -16.38 -10.73 0.37
CA ARG A 68 -16.96 -11.17 1.65
C ARG A 68 -17.48 -10.02 2.54
N TYR A 69 -17.00 -8.80 2.35
CA TYR A 69 -17.31 -7.63 3.18
C TYR A 69 -17.75 -6.42 2.33
N ARG A 70 -18.63 -5.58 2.90
CA ARG A 70 -19.06 -4.33 2.25
C ARG A 70 -17.88 -3.35 2.13
N PRO A 71 -17.80 -2.55 1.04
CA PRO A 71 -16.70 -1.60 0.82
C PRO A 71 -16.39 -0.67 1.99
N SER A 72 -17.41 -0.24 2.76
CA SER A 72 -17.22 0.59 3.97
C SER A 72 -16.39 -0.08 5.05
N ALA A 73 -16.54 -1.40 5.27
CA ALA A 73 -15.77 -2.12 6.28
C ALA A 73 -14.30 -2.26 5.87
N LEU A 74 -14.05 -2.39 4.56
CA LEU A 74 -12.71 -2.42 3.99
C LEU A 74 -11.99 -1.08 4.13
N SER A 75 -12.68 0.05 3.90
CA SER A 75 -12.12 1.39 4.10
C SER A 75 -11.74 1.65 5.57
N ALA A 76 -12.57 1.20 6.53
CA ALA A 76 -12.23 1.26 7.95
C ALA A 76 -11.02 0.37 8.32
N PHE A 77 -10.87 -0.77 7.65
CA PHE A 77 -9.70 -1.64 7.84
C PHE A 77 -8.41 -1.00 7.30
N PHE A 78 -8.46 -0.40 6.10
CA PHE A 78 -7.32 0.34 5.53
C PHE A 78 -6.90 1.53 6.38
N LEU A 79 -7.86 2.17 7.01
CA LEU A 79 -7.62 3.24 7.96
C LEU A 79 -6.76 2.76 9.16
N THR A 80 -6.81 1.49 9.53
CA THR A 80 -6.00 0.91 10.64
C THR A 80 -4.56 0.58 10.21
N GLN A 81 -4.29 0.49 8.90
CA GLN A 81 -2.99 0.14 8.33
C GLN A 81 -1.80 1.04 8.77
N PRO A 82 -1.94 2.36 8.96
CA PRO A 82 -0.87 3.21 9.49
C PRO A 82 -0.46 2.81 10.92
N ILE A 83 -1.41 2.39 11.75
CA ILE A 83 -1.13 1.94 13.13
C ILE A 83 -0.28 0.67 13.09
N PHE A 84 -0.68 -0.30 12.26
CA PHE A 84 0.13 -1.50 12.04
C PHE A 84 1.51 -1.18 11.47
N GLY A 85 1.59 -0.21 10.55
CA GLY A 85 2.85 0.27 9.98
C GLY A 85 3.80 0.84 11.04
N VAL A 86 3.28 1.66 11.96
CA VAL A 86 4.05 2.23 13.07
C VAL A 86 4.49 1.15 14.06
N VAL A 87 3.60 0.22 14.44
CA VAL A 87 3.94 -0.89 15.34
C VAL A 87 5.00 -1.80 14.70
N ALA A 88 4.88 -2.11 13.41
CA ALA A 88 5.87 -2.90 12.69
C ALA A 88 7.20 -2.15 12.56
N ALA A 89 7.18 -0.85 12.25
CA ALA A 89 8.38 -0.01 12.18
C ALA A 89 9.10 0.03 13.54
N ALA A 90 8.37 0.17 14.64
CA ALA A 90 8.91 0.09 15.98
C ALA A 90 9.56 -1.27 16.30
N LEU A 91 8.88 -2.37 15.96
CA LEU A 91 9.40 -3.73 16.17
C LEU A 91 10.67 -4.01 15.37
N VAL A 92 10.76 -3.48 14.15
CA VAL A 92 11.92 -3.68 13.25
C VAL A 92 13.06 -2.72 13.56
N ALA A 93 12.76 -1.46 13.91
CA ALA A 93 13.77 -0.43 14.19
C ALA A 93 14.42 -0.63 15.57
N GLY A 94 13.73 -1.23 16.55
CA GLY A 94 14.27 -1.48 17.89
C GLY A 94 14.53 -0.22 18.73
N ASP A 95 14.31 0.96 18.17
CA ASP A 95 14.37 2.24 18.88
C ASP A 95 13.21 2.36 19.88
N PRO A 96 13.43 2.94 21.08
CA PRO A 96 12.34 3.20 22.02
C PRO A 96 11.32 4.10 21.34
N LEU A 97 10.07 3.64 21.26
CA LEU A 97 8.92 4.43 20.77
C LEU A 97 8.97 5.81 21.41
N SER A 98 9.35 6.83 20.63
CA SER A 98 9.24 8.20 21.09
C SER A 98 7.78 8.52 21.35
N ALA A 99 7.48 9.22 22.45
CA ALA A 99 6.11 9.55 22.85
C ALA A 99 5.32 10.25 21.71
N ASP A 100 6.02 10.99 20.85
CA ASP A 100 5.48 11.62 19.65
C ASP A 100 4.83 10.62 18.67
N LEU A 101 5.43 9.43 18.49
CA LEU A 101 4.93 8.37 17.62
C LEU A 101 3.66 7.72 18.18
N LEU A 102 3.58 7.58 19.51
CA LEU A 102 2.37 7.13 20.21
C LEU A 102 1.23 8.15 20.07
N VAL A 103 1.53 9.44 20.19
CA VAL A 103 0.57 10.53 19.99
C VAL A 103 0.08 10.57 18.54
N ALA A 104 0.98 10.40 17.56
CA ALA A 104 0.63 10.30 16.16
C ALA A 104 -0.29 9.08 15.88
N CYS A 105 0.02 7.92 16.44
CA CYS A 105 -0.85 6.74 16.35
C CYS A 105 -2.23 6.97 16.98
N ALA A 106 -2.30 7.60 18.15
CA ALA A 106 -3.55 7.92 18.82
C ALA A 106 -4.38 8.93 18.00
N ALA A 107 -3.74 9.96 17.44
CA ALA A 107 -4.40 10.93 16.58
C ALA A 107 -4.98 10.28 15.30
N VAL A 108 -4.22 9.36 14.68
CA VAL A 108 -4.72 8.56 13.56
C VAL A 108 -5.91 7.70 14.02
N ALA A 109 -5.78 6.93 15.10
CA ALA A 109 -6.87 6.09 15.62
C ALA A 109 -8.16 6.87 15.91
N VAL A 110 -8.03 8.06 16.49
CA VAL A 110 -9.17 8.97 16.73
C VAL A 110 -9.80 9.45 15.43
N GLY A 111 -8.99 9.81 14.42
CA GLY A 111 -9.46 10.17 13.09
C GLY A 111 -10.27 9.04 12.42
N ILE A 112 -9.79 7.80 12.53
CA ILE A 112 -10.50 6.61 12.02
C ILE A 112 -11.85 6.44 12.71
N GLY A 113 -11.87 6.52 14.05
CA GLY A 113 -13.11 6.43 14.84
C GLY A 113 -14.08 7.57 14.58
N LEU A 114 -13.59 8.72 14.08
CA LEU A 114 -14.41 9.86 13.65
C LEU A 114 -15.06 9.64 12.29
N THR A 115 -14.35 9.00 11.35
CA THR A 115 -14.83 8.75 9.98
C THR A 115 -15.63 7.45 9.85
N SER A 116 -15.43 6.48 10.76
CA SER A 116 -16.11 5.18 10.75
C SER A 116 -17.53 5.18 11.36
N ARG A 117 -18.09 6.34 11.66
CA ARG A 117 -19.46 6.54 12.16
C ARG A 117 -20.30 7.25 11.11
#